data_AF-A0A0L8J1B8-F1
#
_entry.id   AF-A0A0L8J1B8-F1
#
_cell.length_a   1.000
_cell.length_b   1.000
_cell.length_c   1.000
_cell.angle_alpha   90.00
_cell.angle_beta   90.00
_cell.angle_gamma   90.00
#
_symmetry.space_group_name_H-M   'P 1'
#
loop_
_entity.id
_entity.type
_entity.pdbx_description
1 polymer ?
#
loop_
_entity_poly.entity_id
_entity_poly.type
_entity_poly.pdbx_seq_one_letter_code
_entity_poly.pdbx_strand_id
1 'polypeptide(L)'
;MIHIALSKIQYVDPEVDQLGRDHVGWDEKMGDEALFRANRGCWVLGERAEKEQYALLSYDREVRMAIEIDRLVPVAGGRKAIEGRFLKAGDAVYDAYVNKKTPAEPARNPVTYFDSLHDTRLCGCGCGEPVAGGWFLAGHDQKALHARVAKIGTVREFLHWFDNTYVEPTAE
;
A
#
# COMPACT_ATOMS: atom_id res chain seq x y z
N MET A 1 -8.47 -6.08 -0.10
CA MET A 1 -7.19 -6.13 -0.83
C MET A 1 -7.32 -5.48 -2.20
N ILE A 2 -6.30 -4.70 -2.62
CA ILE A 2 -6.24 -4.10 -3.96
C ILE A 2 -5.79 -5.15 -4.98
N HIS A 3 -6.43 -5.19 -6.15
CA HIS A 3 -5.96 -5.96 -7.29
C HIS A 3 -5.79 -5.06 -8.52
N ILE A 4 -4.64 -5.16 -9.17
CA ILE A 4 -4.27 -4.36 -10.33
C ILE A 4 -3.92 -5.30 -11.48
N ALA A 5 -4.72 -5.26 -12.54
CA ALA A 5 -4.44 -5.98 -13.78
C ALA A 5 -3.47 -5.17 -14.65
N LEU A 6 -2.34 -5.77 -14.98
CA LEU A 6 -1.29 -5.20 -15.81
C LEU A 6 -1.53 -5.51 -17.28
N SER A 7 -1.06 -4.60 -18.15
CA SER A 7 -0.87 -4.88 -19.57
C SER A 7 0.48 -5.56 -19.83
N LYS A 8 0.67 -6.03 -21.07
CA LYS A 8 2.00 -6.39 -21.57
C LYS A 8 2.91 -5.16 -21.49
N ILE A 9 4.22 -5.39 -21.33
CA ILE A 9 5.22 -4.33 -21.27
C ILE A 9 5.05 -3.30 -22.38
N GLN A 10 5.13 -2.02 -21.99
CA GLN A 10 5.11 -0.87 -22.87
C GLN A 10 6.22 0.08 -22.46
N TYR A 11 7.01 0.55 -23.43
CA TYR A 11 8.01 1.58 -23.20
C TYR A 11 7.34 2.95 -23.16
N VAL A 12 7.78 3.78 -22.23
CA VAL A 12 7.29 5.14 -22.01
C VAL A 12 8.48 6.09 -21.94
N ASP A 13 8.24 7.37 -22.22
CA ASP A 13 9.27 8.40 -22.10
C ASP A 13 9.45 8.77 -20.61
N PRO A 14 10.65 8.57 -20.03
CA PRO A 14 10.92 8.92 -18.63
C PRO A 14 10.70 10.40 -18.30
N GLU A 15 10.85 11.31 -19.27
CA GLU A 15 10.65 12.75 -19.05
C GLU A 15 9.17 13.12 -18.96
N VAL A 16 8.29 12.26 -19.48
CA VAL A 16 6.83 12.46 -19.47
C VAL A 16 6.15 11.60 -18.40
N ASP A 17 6.75 10.46 -18.04
CA ASP A 17 6.21 9.56 -17.02
C ASP A 17 6.29 10.18 -15.61
N GLN A 18 5.17 10.14 -14.89
CA GLN A 18 5.05 10.78 -13.57
C GLN A 18 5.97 10.21 -12.49
N LEU A 19 6.60 9.06 -12.75
CA LEU A 19 7.54 8.39 -11.86
C LEU A 19 8.93 8.22 -12.49
N GLY A 20 9.21 8.85 -13.63
CA GLY A 20 10.49 8.76 -14.32
C GLY A 20 10.81 7.35 -14.82
N ARG A 21 9.79 6.57 -15.19
CA ARG A 21 9.97 5.20 -15.68
C ARG A 21 10.26 5.19 -17.17
N ASP A 22 11.00 4.19 -17.62
CA ASP A 22 11.25 3.87 -19.02
C ASP A 22 10.29 2.82 -19.57
N HIS A 23 9.58 2.09 -18.70
CA HIS A 23 8.56 1.12 -19.08
C HIS A 23 7.51 0.90 -17.98
N VAL A 24 6.35 0.38 -18.39
CA VAL A 24 5.22 -0.06 -17.54
C VAL A 24 4.70 -1.42 -18.01
N GLY A 25 3.90 -2.10 -17.19
CA GLY A 25 3.34 -3.41 -17.51
C GLY A 25 4.27 -4.56 -17.13
N TRP A 26 4.03 -5.73 -17.73
CA TRP A 26 4.73 -6.98 -17.39
C TRP A 26 5.38 -7.65 -18.60
N ASP A 27 6.55 -8.25 -18.36
CA ASP A 27 7.27 -9.13 -19.29
C ASP A 27 7.86 -10.32 -18.50
N GLU A 28 7.94 -11.49 -19.13
CA GLU A 28 8.45 -12.71 -18.52
C GLU A 28 9.93 -12.63 -18.09
N LYS A 29 10.70 -11.72 -18.69
CA LYS A 29 12.13 -11.54 -18.39
C LYS A 29 12.39 -10.52 -17.29
N MET A 30 11.34 -9.87 -16.77
CA MET A 30 11.46 -8.92 -15.67
C MET A 30 11.71 -9.66 -14.36
N GLY A 31 12.70 -9.19 -13.60
CA GLY A 31 12.82 -9.53 -12.18
C GLY A 31 11.81 -8.77 -11.32
N ASP A 32 11.62 -9.23 -10.09
CA ASP A 32 10.64 -8.66 -9.15
C ASP A 32 10.85 -7.16 -8.89
N GLU A 33 12.11 -6.71 -8.73
CA GLU A 33 12.40 -5.30 -8.48
C GLU A 33 12.02 -4.41 -9.68
N ALA A 34 12.28 -4.88 -10.90
CA ALA A 34 11.89 -4.19 -12.12
C ALA A 34 10.36 -4.14 -12.26
N LEU A 35 9.69 -5.27 -12.01
CA LEU A 35 8.23 -5.37 -12.02
C LEU A 35 7.59 -4.41 -11.00
N PHE A 36 8.13 -4.36 -9.78
CA PHE A 36 7.67 -3.45 -8.74
C PHE A 36 7.88 -1.99 -9.16
N ARG A 37 9.10 -1.61 -9.56
CA ARG A 37 9.42 -0.23 -9.97
C ARG A 37 8.55 0.24 -11.14
N ALA A 38 8.34 -0.61 -12.14
CA ALA A 38 7.53 -0.30 -13.31
C ALA A 38 6.05 -0.08 -12.99
N ASN A 39 5.51 -0.78 -11.97
CA ASN A 39 4.06 -0.83 -11.72
C ASN A 39 3.63 -0.29 -10.35
N ARG A 40 4.56 0.26 -9.56
CA ARG A 40 4.25 0.79 -8.21
C ARG A 40 3.31 1.99 -8.22
N GLY A 41 3.02 2.65 -9.34
CA GLY A 41 2.16 3.83 -9.29
C GLY A 41 1.61 4.35 -10.59
N CYS A 42 1.04 5.57 -10.48
CA CYS A 42 0.17 6.23 -11.46
C CYS A 42 -1.24 5.62 -11.53
N TRP A 43 -1.72 5.09 -10.40
CA TRP A 43 -3.03 4.46 -10.29
C TRP A 43 -4.08 5.44 -9.76
N VAL A 44 -5.31 5.32 -10.25
CA VAL A 44 -6.47 6.02 -9.68
C VAL A 44 -7.00 5.18 -8.52
N LEU A 45 -6.63 5.56 -7.30
CA LEU A 45 -6.99 4.85 -6.07
C LEU A 45 -7.95 5.71 -5.23
N GLY A 46 -9.16 5.20 -5.02
CA GLY A 46 -10.19 5.86 -4.20
C GLY A 46 -9.96 5.68 -2.69
N GLU A 47 -10.86 6.22 -1.86
CA GLU A 47 -10.76 6.19 -0.40
C GLU A 47 -10.62 4.78 0.20
N ARG A 48 -11.19 3.77 -0.46
CA ARG A 48 -11.06 2.37 -0.02
C ARG A 48 -9.60 1.94 0.05
N ALA A 49 -8.77 2.34 -0.91
CA ALA A 49 -7.36 1.94 -0.98
C ALA A 49 -6.54 2.35 0.26
N GLU A 50 -6.90 3.43 0.94
CA GLU A 50 -6.22 3.89 2.17
C GLU A 50 -6.39 2.92 3.35
N LYS A 51 -7.33 1.98 3.25
CA LYS A 51 -7.63 1.00 4.29
C LYS A 51 -7.03 -0.38 4.00
N GLU A 52 -6.52 -0.59 2.79
CA GLU A 52 -6.02 -1.87 2.32
C GLU A 52 -4.54 -2.02 2.68
N GLN A 53 -4.12 -3.22 3.11
CA GLN A 53 -2.73 -3.46 3.49
C GLN A 53 -1.90 -4.04 2.35
N TYR A 54 -2.56 -4.67 1.38
CA TYR A 54 -1.87 -5.36 0.30
C TYR A 54 -2.44 -5.00 -1.07
N ALA A 55 -1.56 -5.06 -2.06
CA ALA A 55 -1.90 -4.99 -3.47
C ALA A 55 -1.36 -6.23 -4.21
N LEU A 56 -2.17 -6.79 -5.10
CA LEU A 56 -1.76 -7.83 -6.04
C LEU A 56 -1.63 -7.23 -7.43
N LEU A 57 -0.53 -7.54 -8.11
CA LEU A 57 -0.37 -7.27 -9.54
C LEU A 57 -0.56 -8.58 -10.31
N SER A 58 -1.45 -8.57 -11.30
CA SER A 58 -1.67 -9.72 -12.16
C SER A 58 -1.42 -9.41 -13.62
N TYR A 59 -1.03 -10.42 -14.38
CA TYR A 59 -0.98 -10.38 -15.84
C TYR A 59 -1.57 -11.67 -16.39
N ASP A 60 -2.41 -11.55 -17.42
CA ASP A 60 -3.12 -12.67 -18.04
C ASP A 60 -3.81 -13.62 -17.02
N ARG A 61 -4.53 -13.02 -16.07
CA ARG A 61 -5.27 -13.71 -14.98
C ARG A 61 -4.39 -14.50 -14.02
N GLU A 62 -3.08 -14.31 -14.02
CA GLU A 62 -2.16 -14.89 -13.04
C GLU A 62 -1.51 -13.79 -12.20
N VAL A 63 -1.48 -13.95 -10.88
CA VAL A 63 -0.83 -13.00 -9.97
C VAL A 63 0.68 -13.15 -10.10
N ARG A 64 1.35 -12.05 -10.44
CA ARG A 64 2.80 -11.98 -10.63
C ARG A 64 3.52 -11.40 -9.42
N MET A 65 2.83 -10.60 -8.61
CA MET A 65 3.42 -9.95 -7.45
C MET A 65 2.38 -9.66 -6.38
N ALA A 66 2.78 -9.79 -5.13
CA ALA A 66 2.08 -9.26 -3.97
C ALA A 66 2.93 -8.17 -3.33
N ILE A 67 2.29 -7.08 -2.88
CA ILE A 67 2.92 -5.91 -2.29
C ILE A 67 2.27 -5.66 -0.94
N GLU A 68 3.07 -5.51 0.11
CA GLU A 68 2.64 -4.89 1.37
C GLU A 68 2.77 -3.38 1.25
N ILE A 69 1.69 -2.68 1.55
CA ILE A 69 1.55 -1.24 1.40
C ILE A 69 1.93 -0.57 2.72
N ASP A 70 2.97 0.25 2.69
CA ASP A 70 3.33 1.11 3.82
C ASP A 70 2.47 2.38 3.78
N ARG A 71 2.35 2.99 2.60
CA ARG A 71 1.52 4.18 2.35
C ARG A 71 1.23 4.40 0.88
N LEU A 72 0.20 5.20 0.61
CA LEU A 72 -0.10 5.71 -0.73
C LEU A 72 0.37 7.16 -0.85
N VAL A 73 1.24 7.42 -1.83
CA VAL A 73 1.82 8.75 -2.07
C VAL A 73 1.13 9.40 -3.27
N PRO A 74 0.61 10.64 -3.14
CA PRO A 74 0.07 11.38 -4.27
C PRO A 74 1.13 11.60 -5.36
N VAL A 75 0.74 11.43 -6.62
CA VAL A 75 1.53 11.80 -7.80
C VAL A 75 0.71 12.70 -8.72
N ALA A 76 1.35 13.28 -9.74
CA ALA A 76 0.72 14.23 -10.65
C ALA A 76 -0.61 13.72 -11.24
N GLY A 77 -1.56 14.63 -11.46
CA GLY A 77 -2.86 14.29 -12.07
C GLY A 77 -3.82 13.50 -11.17
N GLY A 78 -3.71 13.65 -9.85
CA GLY A 78 -4.65 13.04 -8.88
C GLY A 78 -4.51 11.53 -8.74
N ARG A 79 -3.37 10.97 -9.14
CA ARG A 79 -3.06 9.55 -9.04
C ARG A 79 -2.25 9.27 -7.78
N LYS A 80 -2.07 8.00 -7.45
CA LYS A 80 -1.25 7.57 -6.32
C LYS A 80 -0.21 6.53 -6.74
N ALA A 81 0.92 6.55 -6.04
CA ALA A 81 1.92 5.51 -6.03
C ALA A 81 1.83 4.74 -4.71
N ILE A 82 2.07 3.44 -4.79
CA ILE A 82 2.22 2.53 -3.67
C ILE A 82 3.69 2.60 -3.25
N GLU A 83 3.92 2.99 -2.00
CA GLU A 83 5.19 2.77 -1.31
C GLU A 83 5.03 1.61 -0.35
N GLY A 84 6.05 0.75 -0.31
CA GLY A 84 5.99 -0.51 0.39
C GLY A 84 7.04 -1.47 -0.11
N ARG A 85 6.84 -2.75 0.17
CA ARG A 85 7.73 -3.84 -0.27
C ARG A 85 6.95 -4.91 -1.02
N PHE A 86 7.56 -5.45 -2.07
CA PHE A 86 7.06 -6.68 -2.66
C PHE A 86 7.39 -7.87 -1.75
N LEU A 87 6.44 -8.79 -1.65
CA LEU A 87 6.52 -9.97 -0.81
C LEU A 87 7.28 -11.10 -1.53
N LYS A 88 7.82 -12.04 -0.77
CA LYS A 88 8.59 -13.20 -1.26
C LYS A 88 8.03 -14.50 -0.69
N ALA A 89 8.52 -15.62 -1.22
CA ALA A 89 8.19 -16.94 -0.69
C ALA A 89 8.41 -17.00 0.83
N GLY A 90 7.40 -17.50 1.55
CA GLY A 90 7.33 -17.49 3.02
C GLY A 90 6.48 -16.37 3.62
N ASP A 91 6.18 -15.31 2.86
CA ASP A 91 5.14 -14.34 3.24
C ASP A 91 3.75 -14.94 2.95
N ALA A 92 2.83 -14.88 3.92
CA ALA A 92 1.53 -15.55 3.80
C ALA A 92 0.71 -15.14 2.57
N VAL A 93 0.71 -13.84 2.21
CA VAL A 93 0.00 -13.33 1.02
C VAL A 93 0.70 -13.78 -0.27
N TYR A 94 2.04 -13.82 -0.28
CA TYR A 94 2.78 -14.34 -1.43
C TYR A 94 2.41 -15.81 -1.68
N ASP A 95 2.55 -16.65 -0.65
CA ASP A 95 2.27 -18.09 -0.73
C ASP A 95 0.80 -18.38 -1.06
N ALA A 96 -0.10 -17.49 -0.64
CA ALA A 96 -1.53 -17.59 -0.92
C ALA A 96 -1.87 -17.27 -2.39
N TYR A 97 -1.22 -16.28 -3.01
CA TYR A 97 -1.70 -15.71 -4.27
C TYR A 97 -0.71 -15.73 -5.45
N VAL A 98 0.60 -15.56 -5.23
CA VAL A 98 1.56 -15.41 -6.33
C VAL A 98 1.69 -16.71 -7.13
N ASN A 99 1.80 -16.60 -8.46
CA ASN A 99 1.76 -17.69 -9.45
C ASN A 99 0.46 -18.51 -9.44
N LYS A 100 -0.64 -17.94 -8.93
CA LYS A 100 -1.98 -18.53 -8.97
C LYS A 100 -2.92 -17.63 -9.77
N LYS A 101 -4.09 -18.20 -10.11
CA LYS A 101 -5.15 -17.44 -10.78
C LYS A 101 -5.58 -16.25 -9.90
N THR A 102 -5.76 -15.09 -10.53
CA THR A 102 -6.25 -13.90 -9.83
C THR A 102 -7.59 -14.18 -9.14
N PRO A 103 -7.77 -13.76 -7.87
CA PRO A 103 -9.03 -13.91 -7.14
C PRO A 103 -10.07 -12.86 -7.55
N ALA A 104 -9.68 -11.85 -8.32
CA ALA A 104 -10.58 -10.78 -8.75
C ALA A 104 -11.25 -11.12 -10.09
N GLU A 105 -12.53 -10.77 -10.22
CA GLU A 105 -13.26 -10.92 -11.47
C GLU A 105 -12.73 -9.97 -12.55
N PRO A 106 -12.78 -10.36 -13.84
CA PRO A 106 -12.40 -9.48 -14.94
C PRO A 106 -13.23 -8.19 -14.93
N ALA A 107 -12.55 -7.05 -15.01
CA ALA A 107 -13.19 -5.74 -15.04
C ALA A 107 -12.56 -4.85 -16.13
N ARG A 108 -13.32 -3.86 -16.59
CA ARG A 108 -12.83 -2.84 -17.55
C ARG A 108 -11.79 -1.91 -16.91
N ASN A 109 -11.92 -1.64 -15.61
CA ASN A 109 -10.94 -0.86 -14.85
C ASN A 109 -9.84 -1.82 -14.36
N PRO A 110 -8.55 -1.53 -14.61
CA PRO A 110 -7.46 -2.36 -14.13
C PRO A 110 -7.40 -2.44 -12.60
N VAL A 111 -7.87 -1.41 -11.88
CA VAL A 111 -7.92 -1.41 -10.41
C VAL A 111 -9.26 -1.96 -9.93
N THR A 112 -9.19 -3.01 -9.13
CA THR A 112 -10.33 -3.71 -8.52
C THR A 112 -10.02 -4.02 -7.06
N TYR A 113 -11.03 -4.47 -6.32
CA TYR A 113 -10.90 -4.83 -4.91
C TYR A 113 -11.60 -6.16 -4.66
N PHE A 114 -11.02 -6.96 -3.77
CA PHE A 114 -11.62 -8.20 -3.30
C PHE A 114 -11.31 -8.38 -1.81
N ASP A 115 -12.14 -9.17 -1.13
CA ASP A 115 -11.99 -9.40 0.31
C ASP A 115 -11.08 -10.60 0.54
N SER A 116 -10.13 -10.46 1.46
CA SER A 116 -9.15 -11.49 1.80
C SER A 116 -9.01 -11.62 3.31
N LEU A 117 -8.90 -12.86 3.80
CA LEU A 117 -8.61 -13.14 5.20
C LEU A 117 -7.22 -12.64 5.61
N HIS A 118 -6.30 -12.46 4.66
CA HIS A 118 -4.95 -11.97 4.92
C HIS A 118 -4.88 -10.44 5.12
N ASP A 119 -5.95 -9.71 4.82
CA ASP A 119 -6.04 -8.25 5.00
C ASP A 119 -6.54 -7.85 6.40
N THR A 120 -6.58 -8.81 7.33
CA THR A 120 -7.05 -8.58 8.69
C THR A 120 -5.87 -8.15 9.56
N ARG A 121 -5.78 -6.84 9.85
CA ARG A 121 -4.78 -6.29 10.77
C ARG A 121 -5.24 -6.41 12.21
N LEU A 122 -4.30 -6.42 13.17
CA LEU A 122 -4.62 -6.11 14.56
C LEU A 122 -4.69 -4.61 14.79
N CYS A 123 -5.56 -4.18 15.70
CA CYS A 123 -5.74 -2.78 16.04
C CYS A 123 -4.44 -2.17 16.59
N GLY A 124 -3.99 -1.07 15.98
CA GLY A 124 -2.78 -0.31 16.31
C GLY A 124 -2.77 0.29 17.71
N CYS A 125 -3.89 0.27 18.45
CA CYS A 125 -3.87 0.64 19.85
C CYS A 125 -3.10 -0.37 20.71
N GLY A 126 -2.94 -1.61 20.21
CA GLY A 126 -2.29 -2.72 20.90
C GLY A 126 -3.26 -3.66 21.64
N CYS A 127 -4.57 -3.62 21.38
CA CYS A 127 -5.53 -4.49 22.07
C CYS A 127 -5.58 -5.92 21.51
N GLY A 128 -4.95 -6.18 20.36
CA GLY A 128 -4.94 -7.51 19.74
C GLY A 128 -6.22 -7.89 19.01
N GLU A 129 -7.21 -6.99 18.93
CA GLU A 129 -8.44 -7.22 18.17
C GLU A 129 -8.22 -6.98 16.68
N PRO A 130 -8.82 -7.80 15.79
CA PRO A 130 -8.76 -7.58 14.36
C PRO A 130 -9.52 -6.32 13.93
N VAL A 131 -9.01 -5.60 12.95
CA VAL A 131 -9.68 -4.50 12.24
C VAL A 131 -9.93 -4.94 10.80
N ALA A 132 -11.18 -4.79 10.36
CA ALA A 132 -11.62 -5.11 8.99
C ALA A 132 -11.19 -4.04 7.95
N GLY A 133 -10.25 -3.16 8.30
CA GLY A 133 -9.74 -2.07 7.47
C GLY A 133 -9.23 -0.89 8.30
N GLY A 134 -8.16 -0.23 7.82
CA GLY A 134 -7.51 0.87 8.54
C GLY A 134 -6.63 0.43 9.71
N TRP A 135 -6.29 1.35 10.61
CA TRP A 135 -5.32 1.10 11.69
C TRP A 135 -5.95 0.87 13.07
N PHE A 136 -7.16 1.37 13.32
CA PHE A 136 -7.76 1.36 14.64
C PHE A 136 -9.24 0.96 14.57
N LEU A 137 -9.71 0.24 15.60
CA LEU A 137 -11.14 0.16 15.87
C LEU A 137 -11.67 1.55 16.20
N ALA A 138 -12.98 1.76 16.04
CA ALA A 138 -13.60 3.05 16.31
C ALA A 138 -13.25 3.57 17.72
N GLY A 139 -12.66 4.76 17.80
CA GLY A 139 -12.24 5.43 19.05
C GLY A 139 -10.98 4.86 19.71
N HIS A 140 -10.40 3.78 19.17
CA HIS A 140 -9.17 3.20 19.72
C HIS A 140 -7.93 4.04 19.41
N ASP A 141 -7.95 4.83 18.34
CA ASP A 141 -6.93 5.82 18.00
C ASP A 141 -6.79 6.90 19.09
N GLN A 142 -7.91 7.54 19.45
CA GLN A 142 -7.94 8.58 20.48
C GLN A 142 -7.57 7.99 21.85
N LYS A 143 -8.12 6.82 22.20
CA LYS A 143 -7.77 6.11 23.44
C LYS A 143 -6.27 5.77 23.49
N ALA A 144 -5.71 5.29 22.38
CA ALA A 144 -4.30 4.95 22.26
C ALA A 144 -3.39 6.17 22.43
N LEU A 145 -3.75 7.29 21.82
CA LEU A 145 -3.03 8.56 21.92
C LEU A 145 -3.03 9.06 23.37
N HIS A 146 -4.20 9.20 23.98
CA HIS A 146 -4.29 9.69 25.36
C HIS A 146 -3.59 8.77 26.36
N ALA A 147 -3.64 7.46 26.18
CA ALA A 147 -2.90 6.53 27.05
C ALA A 147 -1.38 6.72 26.98
N ARG A 148 -0.84 7.18 25.84
CA ARG A 148 0.59 7.48 25.67
C ARG A 148 0.93 8.87 26.20
N VAL A 149 0.10 9.87 25.95
CA VAL A 149 0.22 11.21 26.54
C VAL A 149 0.25 11.13 28.07
N ALA A 150 -0.61 10.30 28.67
CA ALA A 150 -0.65 10.10 30.13
C ALA A 150 0.64 9.52 30.72
N LYS A 151 1.50 8.87 29.92
CA LYS A 151 2.82 8.39 30.39
C LYS A 151 3.87 9.50 30.46
N ILE A 152 3.69 10.57 29.69
CA ILE A 152 4.53 11.77 29.71
C ILE A 152 4.02 12.72 30.79
N GLY A 153 2.69 12.79 30.96
CA GLY A 153 2.01 13.60 31.96
C GLY A 153 0.73 14.17 31.39
N THR A 154 0.70 15.48 31.19
CA THR A 154 -0.42 16.22 30.63
C THR A 154 -0.26 16.44 29.11
N VAL A 155 -1.37 16.80 28.45
CA VAL A 155 -1.34 17.20 27.03
C VAL A 155 -0.36 18.36 26.80
N ARG A 156 -0.29 19.32 27.72
CA ARG A 156 0.64 20.47 27.62
C ARG A 156 2.10 20.01 27.61
N GLU A 157 2.45 19.04 28.45
CA GLU A 157 3.82 18.49 28.52
C GLU A 157 4.16 17.68 27.28
N PHE A 158 3.21 16.93 26.74
CA PHE A 158 3.38 16.25 25.44
C PHE A 158 3.65 17.25 24.31
N LEU A 159 2.84 18.32 24.20
CA LEU A 159 3.03 19.34 23.17
C LEU A 159 4.40 20.01 23.30
N HIS A 160 4.77 20.43 24.53
CA HIS A 160 6.08 21.01 24.79
C HIS A 160 7.23 20.05 24.42
N TRP A 161 7.10 18.75 24.70
CA TRP A 161 8.10 17.76 24.28
C TRP A 161 8.15 17.63 22.75
N PHE A 162 6.99 17.54 22.09
CA PHE A 162 6.89 17.40 20.64
C PHE A 162 7.54 18.59 19.93
N ASP A 163 7.18 19.82 20.30
CA ASP A 163 7.69 21.05 19.70
C ASP A 163 9.21 21.20 19.84
N ASN A 164 9.79 20.65 20.93
CA ASN A 164 11.23 20.70 21.17
C ASN A 164 12.01 19.52 20.54
N THR A 165 11.32 18.45 20.12
CA THR A 165 11.97 17.22 19.64
C THR A 165 11.75 16.99 18.15
N TYR A 166 10.61 17.43 17.62
CA TYR A 166 10.25 17.25 16.23
C TYR A 166 10.98 18.28 15.36
N VAL A 167 11.83 17.79 14.46
CA VAL A 167 12.46 18.60 13.41
C VAL A 167 11.66 18.44 12.14
N GLU A 168 11.09 19.54 11.66
CA GLU A 168 10.32 19.53 10.42
C GLU A 168 11.24 19.19 9.24
N PRO A 169 10.90 18.19 8.40
CA PRO A 169 11.70 17.88 7.22
C PRO A 169 11.72 19.10 6.30
N THR A 170 12.92 19.61 5.99
CA THR A 170 13.08 20.67 5.00
C THR A 170 12.69 20.08 3.64
N ALA A 171 11.69 20.65 2.98
CA ALA A 171 11.34 20.24 1.63
C ALA A 171 12.50 20.58 0.68
N GLU A 172 13.13 19.55 0.11
CA GLU A 172 14.02 19.66 -1.06
C GLU A 172 13.20 19.68 -2.35
#